data_AF-A0A2G2UV93-F1
#
_entry.id   AF-A0A2G2UV93-F1
#
_cell.length_a   1.000
_cell.length_b   1.000
_cell.length_c   1.000
_cell.angle_alpha   90.00
_cell.angle_beta   90.00
_cell.angle_gamma   90.00
#
_symmetry.space_group_name_H-M   'P 1'
#
loop_
_entity.id
_entity.type
_entity.pdbx_description
1 polymer ?
#
loop_
_entity_poly.entity_id
_entity_poly.type
_entity_poly.pdbx_seq_one_letter_code
_entity_poly.pdbx_strand_id
1 'polypeptide(L)'
;MILGYGMLGDLYTAIDMFEAMREDGVEHDSVSYIAVLSACSHGGLVDKGKKYFNDMLARNIEPSQMHYACMVDLLGRSGLMDEATNLITGLPFTPDSNVWAALLGASRLHGNVDLGSWAAEHFLKLQPHHPGYYTPLKYVH
;
A
#
# COMPACT_ATOMS: atom_id res chain seq x y z
N MET A 1 -16.68 -3.01 -19.12
CA MET A 1 -15.93 -4.23 -18.75
C MET A 1 -14.84 -4.49 -19.81
N ILE A 2 -13.85 -3.60 -19.95
CA ILE A 2 -12.71 -3.73 -20.89
C ILE A 2 -11.45 -3.13 -20.24
N LEU A 3 -11.58 -2.01 -19.50
CA LEU A 3 -10.47 -1.38 -18.77
C LEU A 3 -9.79 -2.29 -17.74
N GLY A 4 -10.50 -3.26 -17.15
CA GLY A 4 -9.94 -4.19 -16.17
C GLY A 4 -8.99 -5.24 -16.78
N TYR A 5 -9.22 -5.67 -18.04
CA TYR A 5 -8.38 -6.68 -18.67
C TYR A 5 -7.01 -6.14 -19.06
N GLY A 6 -6.92 -4.85 -19.46
CA GLY A 6 -5.63 -4.20 -19.73
C GLY A 6 -4.75 -4.10 -18.47
N MET A 7 -5.32 -3.62 -17.37
CA MET A 7 -4.60 -3.54 -16.09
C MET A 7 -4.21 -4.92 -15.54
N LEU A 8 -5.05 -5.95 -15.74
CA LEU A 8 -4.71 -7.32 -15.37
C LEU A 8 -3.62 -7.92 -16.29
N GLY A 9 -3.61 -7.58 -17.59
CA GLY A 9 -2.55 -7.97 -18.51
C GLY A 9 -1.20 -7.35 -18.14
N ASP A 10 -1.20 -6.05 -17.82
CA ASP A 10 -0.01 -5.33 -17.37
C ASP A 10 0.50 -5.85 -16.01
N LEU A 11 -0.42 -6.25 -15.13
CA LEU A 11 -0.13 -6.91 -13.86
C LEU A 11 0.64 -8.23 -14.04
N TYR A 12 0.11 -9.15 -14.84
CA TYR A 12 0.76 -10.44 -15.06
C TYR A 12 2.11 -10.24 -15.75
N THR A 13 2.17 -9.30 -16.70
CA THR A 13 3.42 -8.91 -17.36
C THR A 13 4.47 -8.40 -16.36
N ALA A 14 4.08 -7.59 -15.37
CA ALA A 14 5.02 -7.09 -14.36
C ALA A 14 5.57 -8.20 -13.46
N ILE A 15 4.74 -9.18 -13.09
CA ILE A 15 5.17 -10.35 -12.31
C ILE A 15 6.09 -11.26 -13.14
N ASP A 16 5.71 -11.53 -14.39
CA ASP A 16 6.50 -12.38 -15.29
C ASP A 16 7.86 -11.74 -15.58
N MET A 17 7.90 -10.41 -15.81
CA MET A 17 9.16 -9.67 -15.96
C MET A 17 10.01 -9.72 -14.69
N PHE A 18 9.40 -9.55 -13.51
CA PHE A 18 10.11 -9.65 -12.24
C PHE A 18 10.71 -11.06 -12.06
N GLU A 19 9.97 -12.12 -12.39
CA GLU A 19 10.49 -13.49 -12.30
C GLU A 19 11.57 -13.78 -13.35
N ALA A 20 11.42 -13.26 -14.58
CA ALA A 20 12.39 -13.41 -15.66
C ALA A 20 13.73 -12.70 -15.37
N MET A 21 13.73 -11.56 -14.67
CA MET A 21 14.98 -10.88 -14.26
C MET A 21 15.94 -11.84 -13.54
N ARG A 22 15.40 -12.75 -12.72
CA ARG A 22 16.19 -13.76 -12.02
C ARG A 22 16.80 -14.79 -12.96
N GLU A 23 16.05 -15.21 -13.99
CA GLU A 23 16.51 -16.17 -14.98
C GLU A 23 17.64 -15.59 -15.85
N ASP A 24 17.57 -14.28 -16.11
CA ASP A 24 18.60 -13.52 -16.84
C ASP A 24 19.79 -13.11 -15.95
N GLY A 25 19.82 -13.50 -14.67
CA GLY A 25 20.90 -13.17 -13.73
C GLY A 25 20.93 -11.71 -13.29
N VAL A 26 19.83 -10.98 -13.46
CA VAL A 26 19.66 -9.61 -12.99
C VAL A 26 19.13 -9.63 -11.56
N GLU A 27 19.90 -9.05 -10.64
CA GLU A 27 19.50 -8.94 -9.24
C GLU A 27 18.33 -7.95 -9.07
N HIS A 28 17.33 -8.34 -8.29
CA HIS A 28 16.24 -7.44 -7.92
C HIS A 28 16.73 -6.33 -6.99
N ASP A 29 16.27 -5.12 -7.25
CA ASP A 29 16.49 -3.95 -6.41
C ASP A 29 15.17 -3.42 -5.80
N SER A 30 15.31 -2.39 -4.97
CA SER A 30 14.21 -1.68 -4.31
C SER A 30 13.09 -1.26 -5.29
N VAL A 31 13.44 -0.78 -6.48
CA VAL A 31 12.45 -0.34 -7.48
C VAL A 31 11.69 -1.54 -8.07
N SER A 32 12.40 -2.63 -8.35
CA SER A 32 11.80 -3.87 -8.86
C SER A 32 10.78 -4.46 -7.88
N TYR A 33 11.08 -4.42 -6.57
CA TYR A 33 10.12 -4.85 -5.55
C TYR A 33 8.90 -3.92 -5.44
N ILE A 34 9.06 -2.60 -5.55
CA ILE A 34 7.90 -1.69 -5.60
C ILE A 34 7.00 -2.05 -6.78
N ALA A 35 7.57 -2.31 -7.96
CA ALA A 35 6.81 -2.66 -9.15
C ALA A 35 6.00 -3.95 -8.95
N VAL A 36 6.64 -5.03 -8.46
CA VAL A 36 5.95 -6.32 -8.26
C VAL A 36 4.92 -6.27 -7.13
N LEU A 37 5.17 -5.50 -6.06
CA LEU A 37 4.22 -5.32 -4.96
C LEU A 37 3.01 -4.48 -5.38
N SER A 38 3.23 -3.41 -6.16
CA SER A 38 2.16 -2.61 -6.76
C SER A 38 1.29 -3.47 -7.66
N ALA A 39 1.92 -4.28 -8.53
CA ALA A 39 1.25 -5.32 -9.29
C ALA A 39 0.38 -6.19 -8.36
N CYS A 40 0.97 -6.86 -7.37
CA CYS A 40 0.22 -7.72 -6.45
C CYS A 40 -0.99 -7.00 -5.83
N SER A 41 -0.86 -5.73 -5.43
CA SER A 41 -1.96 -4.90 -4.93
C SER A 41 -3.13 -4.79 -5.91
N HIS A 42 -2.86 -4.39 -7.15
CA HIS A 42 -3.90 -4.25 -8.19
C HIS A 42 -4.54 -5.59 -8.55
N GLY A 43 -3.78 -6.68 -8.45
CA GLY A 43 -4.26 -8.04 -8.69
C GLY A 43 -4.98 -8.71 -7.52
N GLY A 44 -4.96 -8.12 -6.33
CA GLY A 44 -5.42 -8.78 -5.11
C GLY A 44 -4.61 -10.04 -4.75
N LEU A 45 -3.36 -10.14 -5.21
CA LEU A 45 -2.51 -11.33 -5.07
C LEU A 45 -1.77 -11.31 -3.72
N VAL A 46 -2.53 -11.40 -2.62
CA VAL A 46 -2.02 -11.23 -1.24
C VAL A 46 -0.84 -12.16 -0.94
N ASP A 47 -0.98 -13.45 -1.23
CA ASP A 47 0.06 -14.43 -0.90
C ASP A 47 1.37 -14.17 -1.66
N LYS A 48 1.27 -13.79 -2.94
CA LYS A 48 2.43 -13.38 -3.74
C LYS A 48 3.06 -12.10 -3.22
N GLY A 49 2.26 -11.08 -2.89
CA GLY A 49 2.76 -9.83 -2.33
C GLY A 49 3.52 -10.04 -1.02
N LYS A 50 2.95 -10.83 -0.08
CA LYS A 50 3.64 -11.21 1.17
C LYS A 50 4.93 -11.98 0.89
N LYS A 51 4.92 -12.91 -0.07
CA LYS A 51 6.11 -13.66 -0.48
C LYS A 51 7.22 -12.73 -1.00
N TYR A 52 6.91 -11.83 -1.92
CA TYR A 52 7.91 -10.91 -2.48
C TYR A 52 8.42 -9.90 -1.45
N PHE A 53 7.55 -9.42 -0.54
CA PHE A 53 7.99 -8.55 0.54
C PHE A 53 8.95 -9.25 1.51
N ASN A 54 8.66 -10.51 1.87
CA ASN A 54 9.56 -11.30 2.72
C ASN A 54 10.87 -11.67 2.01
N ASP A 55 10.82 -11.94 0.71
CA ASP A 55 12.01 -12.20 -0.12
C ASP A 55 12.94 -10.98 -0.17
N MET A 56 12.37 -9.78 -0.34
CA MET A 56 13.10 -8.51 -0.25
C MET A 56 13.83 -8.36 1.10
N LEU A 57 13.12 -8.61 2.21
CA LEU A 57 13.69 -8.56 3.56
C LEU A 57 14.83 -9.59 3.74
N ALA A 58 14.63 -10.82 3.25
CA ALA A 58 15.65 -11.88 3.30
C ALA A 58 16.92 -11.53 2.51
N ARG A 59 16.80 -10.67 1.50
CA ARG A 59 17.91 -10.14 0.69
C ARG A 59 18.54 -8.86 1.28
N ASN A 60 18.14 -8.48 2.50
CA ASN A 60 18.60 -7.27 3.20
C ASN A 60 18.34 -5.97 2.43
N ILE A 61 17.28 -5.93 1.61
CA ILE A 61 16.82 -4.71 0.96
C ILE A 61 15.88 -4.01 1.93
N GLU A 62 16.27 -2.83 2.41
CA GLU A 62 15.49 -2.07 3.38
C GLU A 62 14.17 -1.57 2.77
N PRO A 63 13.01 -1.90 3.37
CA PRO A 63 11.73 -1.40 2.88
C PRO A 63 11.62 0.11 3.06
N SER A 64 11.38 0.82 1.96
CA SER A 64 11.00 2.23 2.00
C SER A 64 9.50 2.43 2.31
N GLN A 65 9.10 3.67 2.60
CA GLN A 65 7.69 4.08 2.75
C GLN A 65 6.81 3.58 1.59
N MET A 66 7.34 3.56 0.37
CA MET A 66 6.60 3.14 -0.82
C MET A 66 6.30 1.63 -0.83
N HIS A 67 7.22 0.80 -0.33
CA HIS A 67 6.97 -0.64 -0.19
C HIS A 67 5.84 -0.90 0.80
N TYR A 68 5.85 -0.19 1.93
CA TYR A 68 4.78 -0.28 2.92
C TYR A 68 3.46 0.26 2.38
N ALA A 69 3.46 1.35 1.61
CA ALA A 69 2.25 1.85 0.96
C ALA A 69 1.64 0.80 0.02
N CYS A 70 2.46 0.11 -0.78
CA CYS A 70 1.99 -1.00 -1.63
C CYS A 70 1.42 -2.16 -0.80
N MET A 71 2.06 -2.53 0.31
CA MET A 71 1.57 -3.60 1.19
C MET A 71 0.26 -3.24 1.91
N VAL A 72 0.14 -2.00 2.40
CA VAL A 72 -1.10 -1.49 3.01
C VAL A 72 -2.23 -1.44 1.99
N ASP A 73 -1.95 -0.96 0.76
CA ASP A 73 -2.94 -0.94 -0.32
C ASP A 73 -3.40 -2.36 -0.67
N LEU A 74 -2.46 -3.31 -0.80
CA LEU A 74 -2.75 -4.72 -1.08
C LEU A 74 -3.64 -5.34 0.01
N LEU A 75 -3.19 -5.28 1.27
CA LEU A 75 -3.92 -5.87 2.40
C LEU A 75 -5.30 -5.21 2.57
N GLY A 76 -5.34 -3.88 2.51
CA GLY A 76 -6.56 -3.10 2.68
C GLY A 76 -7.58 -3.37 1.58
N ARG A 77 -7.18 -3.40 0.31
CA ARG A 77 -8.09 -3.71 -0.81
C ARG A 77 -8.63 -5.12 -0.72
N SER A 78 -7.83 -6.07 -0.26
CA SER A 78 -8.24 -7.46 -0.04
C SER A 78 -9.06 -7.67 1.24
N GLY A 79 -9.39 -6.60 1.99
CA GLY A 79 -10.24 -6.67 3.19
C GLY A 79 -9.50 -7.12 4.46
N LEU A 80 -8.18 -7.27 4.41
CA LEU A 80 -7.32 -7.65 5.52
C LEU A 80 -6.94 -6.40 6.34
N MET A 81 -7.96 -5.67 6.80
CA MET A 81 -7.81 -4.37 7.46
C MET A 81 -6.98 -4.43 8.75
N ASP A 82 -7.15 -5.50 9.53
CA ASP A 82 -6.39 -5.70 10.76
C ASP A 82 -4.90 -5.88 10.46
N GLU A 83 -4.57 -6.64 9.41
CA GLU A 83 -3.18 -6.81 8.97
C GLU A 83 -2.59 -5.51 8.44
N ALA A 84 -3.35 -4.75 7.64
CA ALA A 84 -2.92 -3.44 7.13
C ALA A 84 -2.64 -2.45 8.28
N THR A 85 -3.50 -2.46 9.30
CA THR A 85 -3.36 -1.61 10.49
C THR A 85 -2.17 -2.03 11.33
N ASN A 86 -2.02 -3.34 11.59
CA ASN A 86 -0.88 -3.89 12.31
C ASN A 86 0.44 -3.52 11.63
N LEU A 87 0.49 -3.60 10.29
CA LEU A 87 1.66 -3.20 9.51
C LEU A 87 2.02 -1.73 9.74
N ILE A 88 1.05 -0.82 9.71
CA ILE A 88 1.27 0.61 9.97
C ILE A 88 1.74 0.86 11.40
N THR A 89 1.11 0.22 12.39
CA THR A 89 1.47 0.40 13.81
C THR A 89 2.82 -0.20 14.18
N GLY A 90 3.31 -1.17 13.40
CA GLY A 90 4.61 -1.81 13.58
C GLY A 90 5.77 -1.07 12.91
N LEU A 91 5.51 0.04 12.20
CA LEU A 91 6.56 0.80 11.52
C LEU A 91 7.49 1.48 12.52
N PRO A 92 8.82 1.41 12.32
CA PRO A 92 9.80 2.11 13.17
C PRO A 92 9.88 3.62 12.90
N PHE A 93 9.05 4.14 11.99
CA PHE A 93 9.03 5.53 11.56
C PHE A 93 7.60 6.00 11.32
N THR A 94 7.40 7.32 11.27
CA THR A 94 6.10 7.92 10.96
C THR A 94 5.72 7.62 9.50
N PRO A 95 4.55 7.01 9.23
CA PRO A 95 4.11 6.74 7.87
C PRO A 95 3.85 8.03 7.09
N ASP A 96 4.22 8.05 5.80
CA ASP A 96 4.02 9.20 4.91
C ASP A 96 2.58 9.28 4.37
N SER A 97 2.32 10.30 3.55
CA SER A 97 1.00 10.52 2.95
C SER A 97 0.55 9.37 2.05
N ASN A 98 1.46 8.63 1.43
CA ASN A 98 1.10 7.53 0.54
C ASN A 98 0.58 6.33 1.33
N VAL A 99 1.20 6.01 2.46
CA VAL A 99 0.75 4.94 3.35
C VAL A 99 -0.66 5.24 3.89
N TRP A 100 -0.89 6.47 4.36
CA TRP A 100 -2.22 6.87 4.84
C TRP A 100 -3.27 6.95 3.74
N ALA A 101 -2.90 7.40 2.53
CA ALA A 101 -3.79 7.43 1.39
C ALA A 101 -4.24 6.02 0.97
N ALA A 102 -3.34 5.04 1.01
CA ALA A 102 -3.65 3.64 0.75
C ALA A 102 -4.69 3.10 1.75
N LEU A 103 -4.48 3.31 3.05
CA LEU A 103 -5.42 2.89 4.08
C LEU A 103 -6.78 3.59 3.94
N LEU A 104 -6.79 4.89 3.63
CA LEU A 104 -8.02 5.66 3.43
C LEU A 104 -8.82 5.14 2.22
N GLY A 105 -8.13 4.84 1.12
CA GLY A 105 -8.73 4.26 -0.08
C GLY A 105 -9.37 2.89 0.20
N ALA A 106 -8.64 2.02 0.88
CA ALA A 106 -9.12 0.72 1.32
C ALA A 106 -10.31 0.82 2.28
N SER A 107 -10.24 1.70 3.28
CA SER A 107 -11.31 1.92 4.26
C SER A 107 -12.60 2.37 3.58
N ARG A 108 -12.50 3.26 2.59
CA ARG A 108 -13.65 3.68 1.76
C ARG A 108 -14.23 2.53 0.93
N LEU A 109 -13.38 1.67 0.36
CA LEU A 109 -13.80 0.52 -0.44
C LEU A 109 -14.66 -0.46 0.39
N HIS A 110 -14.29 -0.68 1.64
CA HIS A 110 -14.96 -1.63 2.54
C HIS A 110 -15.97 -0.99 3.50
N GLY A 111 -16.18 0.33 3.41
CA GLY A 111 -17.10 1.05 4.29
C GLY A 111 -16.67 1.09 5.76
N ASN A 112 -15.38 0.90 6.05
CA ASN A 112 -14.85 0.98 7.41
C ASN A 112 -14.64 2.45 7.79
N VAL A 113 -15.67 3.04 8.41
CA VAL A 113 -15.68 4.47 8.78
C VAL A 113 -14.60 4.79 9.81
N ASP A 114 -14.40 3.94 10.80
CA ASP A 114 -13.46 4.21 11.90
C ASP A 114 -12.01 4.26 11.39
N LEU A 115 -11.59 3.27 10.59
CA LEU A 115 -10.26 3.28 9.97
C LEU A 115 -10.12 4.39 8.93
N GLY A 116 -11.20 4.71 8.22
CA GLY A 116 -11.22 5.84 7.29
C GLY A 116 -10.97 7.18 7.99
N SER A 117 -11.63 7.41 9.13
CA SER A 117 -11.42 8.59 9.96
C SER A 117 -10.01 8.65 10.53
N TRP A 118 -9.50 7.53 11.04
CA TRP A 118 -8.13 7.44 11.55
C TRP A 118 -7.08 7.75 10.47
N ALA A 119 -7.23 7.18 9.28
CA ALA A 119 -6.35 7.44 8.15
C ALA A 119 -6.42 8.89 7.66
N ALA A 120 -7.62 9.46 7.56
CA ALA A 120 -7.83 10.83 7.12
C ALA A 120 -7.19 11.85 8.09
N GLU A 121 -7.33 11.64 9.40
CA GLU A 121 -6.73 12.52 10.41
C GLU A 121 -5.20 12.60 10.25
N HIS A 122 -4.54 11.45 10.07
CA HIS A 122 -3.09 11.40 9.90
C HIS A 122 -2.65 11.95 8.54
N PHE A 123 -3.37 11.63 7.46
CA PHE A 123 -3.11 12.17 6.13
C PHE A 123 -3.17 13.71 6.11
N LEU A 124 -4.18 14.31 6.77
CA LEU A 124 -4.36 15.75 6.82
C LEU A 124 -3.27 16.46 7.65
N LYS A 125 -2.82 15.85 8.76
CA LYS A 125 -1.70 16.38 9.57
C LYS A 125 -0.41 16.51 8.76
N LEU A 126 -0.21 15.66 7.75
CA LEU A 126 0.94 15.70 6.84
C LEU A 126 0.81 16.74 5.73
N GLN A 127 -0.35 17.38 5.56
CA GLN A 127 -0.63 18.41 4.56
C GLN A 127 -0.86 19.78 5.25
N PRO A 128 0.18 20.44 5.77
CA PRO A 128 0.05 21.66 6.57
C PRO A 128 -0.50 22.89 5.82
N HIS A 129 -0.73 22.83 4.51
CA HIS A 129 -1.10 23.99 3.67
C HIS A 129 -2.50 23.95 3.02
N HIS A 130 -3.48 23.25 3.61
CA HIS A 130 -4.89 23.46 3.24
C HIS A 130 -5.64 24.31 4.29
N PRO A 131 -5.89 25.61 4.05
CA PRO A 131 -6.52 26.54 5.00
C PRO A 131 -8.04 26.31 5.24
N GLY A 132 -8.54 25.07 5.13
CA GLY A 132 -9.99 24.79 5.12
C GLY A 132 -10.55 23.89 6.21
N TYR A 133 -9.72 23.20 7.00
CA TYR A 133 -10.20 22.07 7.83
C TYR A 133 -9.92 22.16 9.34
N TYR A 134 -9.45 23.31 9.84
CA TYR A 134 -9.44 23.59 11.27
C TYR A 134 -10.77 24.21 11.71
N THR A 135 -11.85 23.44 11.70
CA THR A 135 -12.90 23.68 12.71
C THR A 135 -12.88 22.49 13.66
N PRO A 136 -12.40 22.68 14.91
CA PRO A 136 -12.67 21.71 15.95
C PRO A 136 -14.20 21.64 16.09
N LEU A 137 -14.76 20.44 15.91
CA LEU A 137 -16.12 20.11 16.35
C LEU A 137 -16.19 20.36 17.86
N LYS A 138 -16.49 21.61 18.25
CA LYS A 138 -16.86 21.95 19.62
C LYS A 138 -18.31 21.54 19.83
N TYR A 139 -18.47 20.62 20.77
CA TYR A 139 -19.69 20.14 21.42
C TYR A 139 -20.87 21.11 21.33
N VAL A 140 -21.97 20.58 20.79
CA VAL A 140 -23.31 21.15 20.91
C VAL A 140 -23.73 21.08 22.39
N HIS A 141 -24.05 22.22 22.98
CA HIS A 141 -24.85 22.35 24.20
C HIS A 141 -26.00 23.31 23.92
#